data_AF-A0A846NHM8-F1
#
_entry.id   AF-A0A846NHM8-F1
#
_cell.length_a   1.000
_cell.length_b   1.000
_cell.length_c   1.000
_cell.angle_alpha   90.00
_cell.angle_beta   90.00
_cell.angle_gamma   90.00
#
_symmetry.space_group_name_H-M   'P 1'
#
loop_
_entity.id
_entity.type
_entity.pdbx_description
1 polymer ?
#
loop_
_entity_poly.entity_id
_entity_poly.type
_entity_poly.pdbx_seq_one_letter_code
_entity_poly.pdbx_strand_id
1 'polypeptide(L)'
;MSNVFNLFLHVTFAILGFVFWGLGIALLYIMRQNERILELGKFAATSLIIGGIFFTLMQFFGSLTYSPYGSQISGFLKDEYPFWKGIFDYKLLLVNTPATLMGFGAAACAWVASGRRDVTLSLIFSVGAALLFLVALVFAVLVTTTYSV
;
A
#
# COMPACT_ATOMS: atom_id res chain seq x y z
N MET A 1 -24.67 -5.11 -8.92
CA MET A 1 -24.63 -4.49 -7.57
C MET A 1 -23.38 -4.90 -6.76
N SER A 2 -22.89 -6.15 -6.80
CA SER A 2 -21.70 -6.55 -6.02
C SER A 2 -20.41 -5.83 -6.41
N ASN A 3 -20.14 -5.62 -7.72
CA ASN A 3 -18.91 -4.95 -8.16
C ASN A 3 -18.82 -3.49 -7.72
N VAL A 4 -19.92 -2.72 -7.79
CA VAL A 4 -19.95 -1.31 -7.35
C VAL A 4 -19.70 -1.20 -5.84
N PHE A 5 -20.32 -2.09 -5.05
CA PHE A 5 -20.09 -2.13 -3.61
C PHE A 5 -18.65 -2.54 -3.26
N ASN A 6 -18.09 -3.54 -3.94
CA ASN A 6 -16.70 -3.95 -3.75
C ASN A 6 -15.71 -2.85 -4.17
N LEU A 7 -16.00 -2.12 -5.25
CA LEU A 7 -15.22 -0.97 -5.69
C LEU A 7 -15.29 0.16 -4.65
N PHE A 8 -16.48 0.46 -4.12
CA PHE A 8 -16.65 1.43 -3.05
C PHE A 8 -15.81 1.07 -1.80
N LEU A 9 -15.85 -0.20 -1.38
CA LEU A 9 -15.04 -0.68 -0.25
C LEU A 9 -13.55 -0.61 -0.55
N HIS A 10 -13.13 -1.01 -1.76
CA HIS A 10 -11.74 -0.89 -2.21
C HIS A 10 -11.24 0.55 -2.10
N VAL A 11 -11.96 1.53 -2.67
CA VAL A 11 -11.57 2.94 -2.62
C VAL A 11 -11.57 3.49 -1.19
N THR A 12 -12.60 3.16 -0.41
CA THR A 12 -12.72 3.63 0.98
C THR A 12 -11.55 3.13 1.83
N PHE A 13 -11.22 1.84 1.74
CA PHE A 13 -10.08 1.27 2.47
C PHE A 13 -8.74 1.76 1.94
N ALA A 14 -8.60 2.08 0.65
CA ALA A 14 -7.41 2.73 0.11
C ALA A 14 -7.17 4.08 0.80
N ILE A 15 -8.21 4.92 0.86
CA ILE A 15 -8.14 6.25 1.48
C ILE A 15 -7.77 6.14 2.97
N LEU A 16 -8.47 5.29 3.72
CA LEU A 16 -8.17 5.07 5.15
C LEU A 16 -6.75 4.55 5.34
N GLY A 17 -6.32 3.60 4.50
CA GLY A 17 -4.96 3.07 4.48
C GLY A 17 -3.92 4.18 4.33
N PHE A 18 -4.05 5.03 3.30
CA PHE A 18 -3.12 6.14 3.07
C PHE A 18 -3.15 7.18 4.20
N VAL A 19 -4.30 7.48 4.79
CA VAL A 19 -4.41 8.43 5.90
C VAL A 19 -3.65 7.94 7.13
N PHE A 20 -3.91 6.71 7.58
CA PHE A 20 -3.22 6.15 8.75
C PHE A 20 -1.74 5.87 8.47
N TRP A 21 -1.40 5.44 7.26
CA TRP A 21 0.00 5.25 6.87
C TRP A 21 0.78 6.57 6.84
N GLY A 22 0.18 7.60 6.24
CA GLY A 22 0.73 8.95 6.15
C GLY A 22 0.94 9.58 7.54
N LEU A 23 -0.01 9.38 8.46
CA LEU A 23 0.16 9.78 9.86
C LEU A 23 1.37 9.07 10.50
N GLY A 24 1.53 7.76 10.27
CA GLY A 24 2.69 7.01 10.74
C GLY A 24 4.03 7.57 10.22
N ILE A 25 4.10 7.86 8.91
CA ILE A 25 5.27 8.50 8.29
C ILE A 25 5.55 9.88 8.91
N ALA A 26 4.51 10.69 9.11
CA ALA A 26 4.66 12.03 9.70
C ALA A 26 5.21 11.95 11.14
N LEU A 27 4.70 11.03 11.96
CA LEU A 27 5.18 10.81 13.31
C LEU A 27 6.65 10.35 13.32
N LEU A 28 7.02 9.40 12.46
CA LEU A 28 8.41 8.97 12.30
C LEU A 28 9.32 10.11 11.85
N TYR A 29 8.84 10.99 10.96
CA TYR A 29 9.60 12.16 10.53
C TYR A 29 9.83 13.15 11.67
N ILE A 30 8.81 13.41 12.49
CA ILE A 30 8.92 14.24 13.69
C ILE A 30 9.93 13.63 14.68
N MET A 31 9.84 12.32 14.93
CA MET A 31 10.80 11.60 15.78
C MET A 31 12.23 11.69 15.25
N ARG A 32 12.42 11.62 13.93
CA ARG A 32 13.74 11.73 13.31
C ARG A 32 14.39 13.10 13.53
N GLN A 33 13.59 14.15 13.65
CA GLN A 33 14.06 15.50 13.95
C GLN A 33 14.28 15.73 15.46
N ASN A 34 13.51 15.04 16.31
CA ASN A 34 13.54 15.19 17.76
C ASN A 34 13.73 13.85 18.48
N GLU A 35 15.00 13.47 18.71
CA GLU A 35 15.37 12.20 19.37
C GLU A 35 14.85 12.07 20.81
N ARG A 36 14.38 13.15 21.44
CA ARG A 36 13.81 13.13 22.79
C ARG A 36 12.40 12.53 22.86
N ILE A 37 11.74 12.30 21.73
CA ILE A 37 10.33 11.88 21.67
C ILE A 37 10.18 10.44 21.13
N LEU A 38 11.09 9.53 21.53
CA LEU A 38 11.06 8.13 21.11
C LEU A 38 9.76 7.41 21.50
N GLU A 39 9.04 7.90 22.50
CA GLU A 39 7.72 7.38 22.91
C GLU A 39 6.66 7.48 21.79
N LEU A 40 6.82 8.42 20.84
CA LEU A 40 5.97 8.50 19.64
C LEU A 40 6.13 7.28 18.71
N GLY A 41 7.19 6.48 18.88
CA GLY A 41 7.47 5.32 18.02
C GLY A 41 6.37 4.27 18.07
N LYS A 42 5.77 4.07 19.24
CA LYS A 42 4.62 3.15 19.41
C LYS A 42 3.39 3.68 18.69
N PHE A 43 3.11 4.98 18.78
CA PHE A 43 1.99 5.61 18.06
C PHE A 43 2.21 5.54 16.54
N ALA A 44 3.43 5.81 16.07
CA ALA A 44 3.79 5.70 14.67
C ALA A 44 3.61 4.25 14.18
N ALA A 45 4.14 3.27 14.91
CA ALA A 45 3.99 1.86 14.61
C ALA A 45 2.52 1.41 14.56
N THR A 46 1.71 1.79 15.56
CA THR A 46 0.27 1.50 15.57
C THR A 46 -0.43 2.12 14.36
N SER A 47 -0.12 3.36 14.01
CA SER A 47 -0.68 4.03 12.84
C SER A 47 -0.32 3.30 11.54
N LEU A 48 0.94 2.86 11.39
CA LEU A 48 1.39 2.05 10.26
C LEU A 48 0.67 0.69 10.21
N ILE A 49 0.51 0.00 11.33
CA ILE A 49 -0.20 -1.28 11.40
C ILE A 49 -1.66 -1.11 10.97
N ILE A 50 -2.36 -0.10 11.48
CA ILE A 50 -3.74 0.21 11.11
C ILE A 50 -3.84 0.51 9.61
N GLY A 51 -2.96 1.36 9.09
CA GLY A 51 -2.89 1.64 7.65
C GLY A 51 -2.66 0.38 6.82
N GLY A 52 -1.78 -0.52 7.27
CA GLY A 52 -1.48 -1.80 6.61
C GLY A 52 -2.66 -2.77 6.59
N ILE A 53 -3.44 -2.82 7.68
CA ILE A 53 -4.70 -3.60 7.72
C ILE A 53 -5.67 -3.07 6.66
N PHE A 54 -5.85 -1.76 6.58
CA PHE A 54 -6.72 -1.16 5.56
C PHE A 54 -6.21 -1.41 4.14
N PHE A 55 -4.91 -1.34 3.89
CA PHE A 55 -4.36 -1.72 2.59
C PHE A 55 -4.58 -3.20 2.26
N THR A 56 -4.50 -4.08 3.25
CA THR A 56 -4.81 -5.51 3.05
C THR A 56 -6.28 -5.71 2.66
N LEU A 57 -7.20 -5.03 3.36
CA LEU A 57 -8.63 -5.06 3.03
C LEU A 57 -8.90 -4.45 1.64
N MET A 58 -8.27 -3.31 1.33
CA MET A 58 -8.31 -2.69 0.01
C MET A 58 -7.94 -3.70 -1.08
N GLN A 59 -6.85 -4.43 -0.90
CA GLN A 59 -6.39 -5.44 -1.86
C GLN A 59 -7.36 -6.61 -2.00
N PHE A 60 -7.95 -7.06 -0.89
CA PHE A 60 -8.98 -8.11 -0.92
C PHE A 60 -10.17 -7.70 -1.78
N PHE A 61 -10.76 -6.53 -1.52
CA PHE A 61 -11.91 -6.04 -2.29
C PHE A 61 -11.54 -5.64 -3.72
N GLY A 62 -10.32 -5.16 -3.95
CA GLY A 62 -9.77 -4.94 -5.29
C GLY A 62 -9.70 -6.25 -6.08
N SER A 63 -9.22 -7.34 -5.47
CA SER A 63 -9.16 -8.64 -6.14
C SER A 63 -10.53 -9.16 -6.55
N LEU A 64 -11.55 -8.97 -5.70
CA LEU A 64 -12.94 -9.35 -6.01
C LEU A 64 -13.52 -8.50 -7.14
N THR A 65 -13.17 -7.21 -7.19
CA THR A 65 -13.65 -6.27 -8.21
C THR A 65 -12.99 -6.54 -9.56
N TYR A 66 -11.68 -6.78 -9.59
CA TYR A 66 -10.90 -6.83 -10.82
C TYR A 66 -10.66 -8.24 -11.39
N SER A 67 -10.85 -9.29 -10.58
CA SER A 67 -10.69 -10.70 -11.03
C SER A 67 -11.43 -11.04 -12.34
N PRO A 68 -12.70 -10.61 -12.55
CA PRO A 68 -13.42 -10.88 -13.79
C PRO A 68 -12.79 -10.28 -15.05
N TYR A 69 -11.99 -9.22 -14.91
CA TYR A 69 -11.40 -8.47 -16.01
C TYR A 69 -9.96 -8.92 -16.33
N GLY A 70 -9.38 -9.82 -15.52
CA GLY A 70 -7.96 -10.19 -15.59
C GLY A 70 -7.48 -10.70 -16.95
N SER A 71 -8.31 -11.48 -17.66
CA SER A 71 -7.98 -12.00 -19.00
C SER A 71 -8.08 -10.96 -20.11
N GLN A 72 -8.92 -9.94 -19.93
CA GLN A 72 -9.09 -8.85 -20.89
C GLN A 72 -7.95 -7.84 -20.73
N ILE A 73 -7.61 -7.51 -19.49
CA ILE A 73 -6.53 -6.59 -19.15
C ILE A 73 -5.17 -7.15 -19.61
N SER A 74 -4.91 -8.45 -19.46
CA SER A 74 -3.65 -9.05 -19.91
C SER A 74 -3.47 -8.97 -21.43
N GLY A 75 -4.56 -9.07 -22.20
CA GLY A 75 -4.57 -8.83 -23.65
C GLY A 75 -4.23 -7.38 -23.98
N PHE A 76 -5.00 -6.43 -23.43
CA PHE A 76 -4.78 -4.99 -23.64
C PHE A 76 -3.36 -4.55 -23.28
N LEU A 77 -2.85 -4.97 -22.12
CA LEU A 77 -1.49 -4.62 -21.69
C LEU A 77 -0.42 -5.29 -22.53
N LYS A 78 -0.63 -6.50 -23.04
CA LYS A 78 0.31 -7.14 -23.96
C LYS A 78 0.41 -6.35 -25.26
N ASP A 79 -0.70 -5.83 -25.75
CA ASP A 79 -0.79 -5.21 -27.07
C ASP A 79 -0.40 -3.72 -27.04
N GLU A 80 -0.80 -2.96 -26.03
CA GLU A 80 -0.51 -1.52 -25.92
C GLU A 80 0.66 -1.17 -25.00
N TYR A 81 0.93 -2.01 -23.99
CA TYR A 81 1.85 -1.69 -22.89
C TYR A 81 2.77 -2.88 -22.54
N PRO A 82 3.56 -3.42 -23.49
CA PRO A 82 4.26 -4.70 -23.33
C PRO A 82 5.26 -4.71 -22.17
N PHE A 83 5.82 -3.56 -21.79
CA PHE A 83 6.64 -3.41 -20.59
C PHE A 83 5.88 -3.75 -19.29
N TRP A 84 4.60 -3.38 -19.24
CA TRP A 84 3.75 -3.56 -18.06
C TRP A 84 3.19 -4.98 -17.94
N LYS A 85 3.22 -5.77 -19.02
CA LYS A 85 2.79 -7.16 -19.03
C LYS A 85 3.47 -8.01 -17.95
N GLY A 86 4.79 -7.86 -17.79
CA GLY A 86 5.56 -8.59 -16.77
C GLY A 86 5.23 -8.19 -15.33
N ILE A 87 4.60 -7.04 -15.11
CA ILE A 87 4.12 -6.61 -13.79
C ILE A 87 2.68 -7.09 -13.55
N PHE A 88 1.94 -7.41 -14.62
CA PHE A 88 0.51 -7.72 -14.59
C PHE A 88 0.17 -9.21 -14.67
N ASP A 89 0.91 -10.00 -15.49
CA ASP A 89 0.79 -11.47 -15.53
C ASP A 89 1.06 -12.07 -14.14
N TYR A 90 1.87 -11.36 -13.36
CA TYR A 90 2.12 -11.61 -11.97
C TYR A 90 1.16 -10.77 -11.12
N LYS A 91 -0.08 -11.24 -11.03
CA LYS A 91 -1.18 -10.81 -10.12
C LYS A 91 -0.73 -9.85 -9.02
N LEU A 92 -1.51 -8.81 -8.71
CA LEU A 92 -1.41 -7.85 -7.57
C LEU A 92 -0.70 -8.38 -6.28
N LEU A 93 -0.78 -9.68 -6.00
CA LEU A 93 0.08 -10.47 -5.11
C LEU A 93 1.60 -10.16 -5.15
N LEU A 94 2.22 -9.89 -6.31
CA LEU A 94 3.68 -9.70 -6.40
C LEU A 94 4.12 -8.28 -5.97
N VAL A 95 3.24 -7.28 -6.04
CA VAL A 95 3.45 -5.96 -5.42
C VAL A 95 3.07 -5.99 -3.94
N ASN A 96 2.03 -6.75 -3.58
CA ASN A 96 1.55 -6.84 -2.20
C ASN A 96 2.53 -7.52 -1.26
N THR A 97 3.15 -8.63 -1.67
CA THR A 97 4.10 -9.36 -0.80
C THR A 97 5.27 -8.47 -0.33
N PRO A 98 6.04 -7.81 -1.22
CA PRO A 98 7.12 -6.91 -0.81
C PRO A 98 6.60 -5.65 -0.10
N ALA A 99 5.46 -5.07 -0.51
CA ALA A 99 4.88 -3.92 0.18
C ALA A 99 4.48 -4.25 1.62
N THR A 100 3.92 -5.44 1.83
CA THR A 100 3.50 -5.95 3.14
C THR A 100 4.72 -6.26 4.01
N LEU A 101 5.76 -6.90 3.46
CA LEU A 101 7.01 -7.17 4.16
C LEU A 101 7.73 -5.88 4.56
N MET A 102 7.82 -4.91 3.64
CA MET A 102 8.34 -3.57 3.95
C MET A 102 7.48 -2.86 5.00
N GLY A 103 6.16 -3.03 4.93
CA GLY A 103 5.24 -2.50 5.92
C GLY A 103 5.44 -3.05 7.32
N PHE A 104 5.59 -4.38 7.46
CA PHE A 104 5.93 -5.02 8.73
C PHE A 104 7.31 -4.61 9.22
N GLY A 105 8.30 -4.51 8.32
CA GLY A 105 9.63 -4.00 8.64
C GLY A 105 9.57 -2.57 9.18
N ALA A 106 8.80 -1.69 8.55
CA ALA A 106 8.61 -0.31 8.99
C ALA A 106 7.99 -0.25 10.40
N ALA A 107 6.90 -0.99 10.63
CA ALA A 107 6.23 -1.04 11.93
C ALA A 107 7.13 -1.65 13.03
N ALA A 108 7.85 -2.72 12.72
CA ALA A 108 8.79 -3.34 13.66
C ALA A 108 9.90 -2.38 14.04
N CYS A 109 10.56 -1.74 13.07
CA CYS A 109 11.61 -0.75 13.33
C CYS A 109 11.10 0.46 14.13
N ALA A 110 9.85 0.89 13.91
CA ALA A 110 9.23 1.95 14.68
C ALA A 110 8.95 1.53 16.14
N TRP A 111 8.53 0.28 16.35
CA TRP A 111 8.18 -0.26 17.66
C TRP A 111 9.38 -0.44 18.59
N VAL A 112 10.52 -0.87 18.03
CA VAL A 112 11.77 -1.07 18.79
C VAL A 112 12.76 0.08 18.63
N ALA A 113 12.33 1.23 18.11
CA ALA A 113 13.21 2.35 17.82
C ALA A 113 13.95 2.81 19.08
N SER A 114 15.28 2.66 19.07
CA SER A 114 16.16 3.04 20.19
C SER A 114 16.98 4.30 19.88
N GLY A 115 17.01 4.73 18.61
CA GLY A 115 17.69 5.93 18.17
C GLY A 115 17.40 6.29 16.71
N ARG A 116 18.07 7.33 16.22
CA ARG A 116 17.82 7.91 14.89
C ARG A 116 18.01 6.96 13.72
N ARG A 117 18.90 5.96 13.85
CA ARG A 117 19.12 4.95 12.81
C ARG A 117 17.87 4.10 12.58
N ASP A 118 17.25 3.63 13.65
CA ASP A 118 16.07 2.74 13.59
C ASP A 118 14.87 3.49 13.03
N VAL A 119 14.68 4.76 13.44
CA VAL A 119 13.65 5.65 12.90
C VAL A 119 13.87 5.91 11.40
N THR A 120 15.12 6.12 10.98
CA THR A 120 15.45 6.33 9.56
C THR A 120 15.20 5.07 8.73
N LEU A 121 15.54 3.89 9.23
CA LEU A 121 15.23 2.62 8.57
C LEU A 121 13.71 2.40 8.45
N SER A 122 12.97 2.68 9.52
CA SER A 122 11.51 2.62 9.52
C SER A 122 10.90 3.54 8.46
N LEU A 123 11.40 4.77 8.34
CA LEU A 123 10.98 5.72 7.28
C LEU A 123 11.27 5.18 5.88
N ILE A 124 12.46 4.65 5.64
CA ILE A 124 12.84 4.10 4.32
C ILE A 124 11.89 2.96 3.93
N PHE A 125 11.66 2.01 4.84
CA PHE A 125 10.73 0.91 4.59
C PHE A 125 9.28 1.39 4.40
N SER A 126 8.85 2.38 5.19
CA SER A 126 7.50 2.93 5.10
C SER A 126 7.25 3.67 3.79
N VAL A 127 8.22 4.47 3.33
CA VAL A 127 8.17 5.15 2.03
C VAL A 127 8.21 4.15 0.88
N GLY A 128 9.07 3.12 0.96
CA GLY A 128 9.12 2.03 -0.03
C GLY A 128 7.77 1.31 -0.15
N ALA A 129 7.15 0.96 0.98
CA ALA A 129 5.82 0.36 1.00
C ALA A 129 4.75 1.28 0.39
N ALA A 130 4.75 2.57 0.75
CA ALA A 130 3.82 3.56 0.19
C ALA A 130 3.96 3.71 -1.33
N LEU A 131 5.18 3.71 -1.88
CA LEU A 131 5.42 3.75 -3.32
C LEU A 131 4.87 2.51 -4.03
N LEU A 132 5.03 1.32 -3.44
CA LEU A 132 4.48 0.08 -3.99
C LEU A 132 2.94 0.10 -3.97
N PHE A 133 2.32 0.61 -2.90
CA PHE A 133 0.86 0.80 -2.86
C PHE A 133 0.38 1.83 -3.88
N LEU A 134 1.14 2.91 -4.12
CA LEU A 134 0.83 3.90 -5.15
C LEU A 134 0.84 3.26 -6.55
N VAL A 135 1.85 2.45 -6.86
CA VAL A 135 1.91 1.69 -8.13
C VAL A 135 0.69 0.78 -8.28
N ALA A 136 0.30 0.06 -7.22
CA ALA A 136 -0.91 -0.77 -7.23
C ALA A 136 -2.19 0.05 -7.46
N LEU A 137 -2.27 1.26 -6.89
CA LEU A 137 -3.40 2.17 -7.11
C LEU A 137 -3.48 2.67 -8.55
N VAL A 138 -2.35 3.05 -9.16
CA VAL A 138 -2.30 3.49 -10.57
C VAL A 138 -2.83 2.39 -11.49
N PHE A 139 -2.47 1.13 -11.23
CA PHE A 139 -3.01 0.01 -11.98
C PHE A 139 -4.51 -0.18 -11.77
N ALA A 140 -5.00 -0.05 -10.54
CA ALA A 140 -6.44 -0.11 -10.26
C ALA A 140 -7.21 0.96 -11.05
N VAL A 141 -6.69 2.19 -11.11
CA VAL A 141 -7.27 3.30 -11.90
C VAL A 141 -7.25 3.00 -13.40
N LEU A 142 -6.16 2.44 -13.92
CA LEU A 142 -6.08 2.05 -15.33
C LEU A 142 -7.16 1.02 -15.68
N VAL A 143 -7.39 0.05 -14.79
CA VAL A 143 -8.41 -0.99 -15.00
C VAL A 143 -9.82 -0.41 -14.97
N THR A 144 -10.14 0.42 -13.97
CA THR A 144 -11.48 1.02 -13.86
C THR A 144 -11.79 1.95 -15.04
N THR A 145 -10.82 2.75 -15.48
CA THR A 145 -10.98 3.66 -16.63
C THR A 145 -11.09 2.92 -17.96
N THR A 146 -10.29 1.86 -18.18
CA THR A 146 -10.29 1.11 -19.46
C THR A 146 -11.57 0.28 -19.62
N TYR A 147 -12.06 -0.34 -18.54
CA TYR A 147 -13.20 -1.27 -18.59
C TYR A 147 -14.52 -0.67 -18.06
N SER A 148 -14.54 0.63 -17.74
CA SER A 148 -15.72 1.36 -17.23
C SER A 148 -16.39 0.63 -16.05
N VAL A 149 -15.56 0.16 -15.10
CA VAL A 149 -16.00 -0.55 -13.88
C VAL A 149 -16.57 0.42 -12.86
#